data_AF-A0A7S2NMU6-F1
#
_entry.id   AF-A0A7S2NMU6-F1
#
_cell.length_a   1.000
_cell.length_b   1.000
_cell.length_c   1.000
_cell.angle_alpha   90.00
_cell.angle_beta   90.00
_cell.angle_gamma   90.00
#
_symmetry.space_group_name_H-M   'P 1'
#
loop_
_entity.id
_entity.type
_entity.pdbx_description
1 polymer ?
#
loop_
_entity_poly.entity_id
_entity_poly.type
_entity_poly.pdbx_seq_one_letter_code
_entity_poly.pdbx_strand_id
1 'polypeptide(L)'
;GAGGAMAASTRLCDEHGREVVIGRTSGYWLSPADFVCSEESADVCDCLDGLGFPRDWPAVYSQSAALKSLVGKRGRIPSKRAAVAGVPTPEQKAKVPADLVCYRLQSFANAERVAQLAGLPVVRGWAVFERLDRPPGAAFVAERHWWNSFPDGSWVDMTPRPEAYPSLLLAEAANAAPKCRSVLSASDLLLAQRLMHVRFPQACASVSNGARVASAGAGA
;
A
#
# COMPACT_ATOMS: atom_id res chain seq x y z
N GLY A 1 24.56 -10.16 16.03
CA GLY A 1 23.43 -9.21 16.24
C GLY A 1 22.48 -9.36 15.09
N ALA A 2 21.35 -10.01 15.30
CA ALA A 2 20.35 -10.24 14.26
C ALA A 2 19.52 -8.97 14.10
N GLY A 3 19.62 -8.33 12.93
CA GLY A 3 18.69 -7.29 12.52
C GLY A 3 17.29 -7.90 12.49
N GLY A 4 16.43 -7.47 13.41
CA GLY A 4 15.05 -7.93 13.47
C GLY A 4 14.36 -7.61 12.15
N ALA A 5 14.09 -8.65 11.37
CA ALA A 5 13.17 -8.56 10.25
C ALA A 5 11.84 -8.01 10.81
N MET A 6 11.36 -6.89 10.28
CA MET A 6 10.05 -6.38 10.65
C MET A 6 9.03 -7.48 10.43
N ALA A 7 8.46 -8.00 11.52
CA ALA A 7 7.41 -9.00 11.49
C ALA A 7 6.15 -8.35 10.93
N ALA A 8 6.03 -8.34 9.61
CA ALA A 8 4.83 -7.86 8.97
C ALA A 8 3.74 -8.93 9.16
N SER A 9 2.68 -8.55 9.86
CA SER A 9 1.49 -9.38 10.11
C SER A 9 0.76 -9.71 8.80
N THR A 10 0.13 -10.88 8.75
CA THR A 10 -0.81 -11.30 7.69
C THR A 10 -2.23 -10.81 7.94
N ARG A 11 -2.45 -10.19 9.10
CA ARG A 11 -3.74 -9.74 9.60
C ARG A 11 -3.71 -8.23 9.70
N LEU A 12 -4.83 -7.58 9.40
CA LEU A 12 -5.01 -6.16 9.67
C LEU A 12 -4.93 -5.93 11.19
N CYS A 13 -4.22 -4.87 11.58
CA CYS A 13 -4.02 -4.53 12.99
C CYS A 13 -4.60 -3.15 13.32
N ASP A 14 -5.03 -2.96 14.56
CA ASP A 14 -5.40 -1.64 15.09
C ASP A 14 -4.15 -0.80 15.42
N GLU A 15 -4.38 0.40 15.98
CA GLU A 15 -3.31 1.32 16.36
C GLU A 15 -2.37 0.77 17.45
N HIS A 16 -2.81 -0.24 18.20
CA HIS A 16 -2.07 -0.95 19.25
C HIS A 16 -1.50 -2.30 18.79
N GLY A 17 -1.60 -2.61 17.49
CA GLY A 17 -1.12 -3.88 16.94
C GLY A 17 -2.00 -5.09 17.22
N ARG A 18 -3.21 -4.89 17.75
CA ARG A 18 -4.17 -5.97 17.97
C ARG A 18 -4.93 -6.27 16.69
N GLU A 19 -5.34 -7.51 16.50
CA GLU A 19 -6.17 -7.87 15.35
C GLU A 19 -7.49 -7.10 15.34
N VAL A 20 -7.86 -6.60 14.17
CA VAL A 20 -9.09 -5.83 13.97
C VAL A 20 -10.34 -6.71 14.09
N VAL A 21 -11.44 -6.14 14.57
CA VAL A 21 -12.74 -6.81 14.69
C VAL A 21 -13.78 -6.07 13.86
N ILE A 22 -14.43 -6.80 12.95
CA ILE A 22 -15.50 -6.28 12.08
C ILE A 22 -16.59 -5.64 12.93
N GLY A 23 -17.07 -4.46 12.51
CA GLY A 23 -18.14 -3.74 13.21
C GLY A 23 -17.73 -3.09 14.53
N ARG A 24 -16.45 -3.18 14.94
CA ARG A 24 -15.95 -2.59 16.20
C ARG A 24 -14.73 -1.71 15.99
N THR A 25 -13.74 -2.16 15.23
CA THR A 25 -12.47 -1.43 15.12
C THR A 25 -12.58 -0.26 14.14
N SER A 26 -12.27 0.94 14.61
CA SER A 26 -12.25 2.17 13.81
C SER A 26 -10.83 2.53 13.37
N GLY A 27 -10.65 2.77 12.07
CA GLY A 27 -9.35 3.07 11.48
C GLY A 27 -9.46 3.49 10.02
N TYR A 28 -8.32 3.61 9.36
CA TYR A 28 -8.24 3.89 7.93
C TYR A 28 -8.12 2.58 7.16
N TRP A 29 -9.25 2.12 6.63
CA TRP A 29 -9.32 0.86 5.89
C TRP A 29 -9.37 1.12 4.40
N LEU A 30 -8.63 0.33 3.61
CA LEU A 30 -8.82 0.29 2.17
C LEU A 30 -10.21 -0.26 1.87
N SER A 31 -10.87 0.41 0.93
CA SER A 31 -12.20 0.11 0.41
C SER A 31 -12.15 0.22 -1.11
N PRO A 32 -13.15 -0.31 -1.86
CA PRO A 32 -13.17 -0.16 -3.31
C PRO A 32 -13.09 1.30 -3.80
N ALA A 33 -13.59 2.24 -3.00
CA ALA A 33 -13.53 3.69 -3.30
C ALA A 33 -12.13 4.31 -3.19
N ASP A 34 -11.14 3.56 -2.69
CA ASP A 34 -9.75 3.97 -2.67
C ASP A 34 -8.99 3.60 -3.95
N PHE A 35 -9.67 3.02 -4.94
CA PHE A 35 -9.07 2.62 -6.21
C PHE A 35 -9.71 3.35 -7.38
N VAL A 36 -8.89 3.79 -8.32
CA VAL A 36 -9.33 4.44 -9.56
C VAL A 36 -8.59 3.83 -10.74
N CYS A 37 -9.33 3.26 -11.68
CA CYS A 37 -8.76 2.70 -12.91
C CYS A 37 -8.63 3.80 -13.98
N SER A 38 -7.71 3.66 -14.93
CA SER A 38 -7.70 4.53 -16.12
C SER A 38 -8.88 4.24 -17.06
N GLU A 39 -9.42 3.03 -16.99
CA GLU A 39 -10.60 2.55 -17.71
C GLU A 39 -11.88 2.96 -16.93
N GLU A 40 -12.81 3.67 -17.56
CA GLU A 40 -14.00 4.21 -16.86
C GLU A 40 -15.00 3.14 -16.43
N SER A 41 -15.17 2.09 -17.23
CA SER A 41 -16.16 1.03 -17.02
C SER A 41 -15.62 -0.19 -16.27
N ALA A 42 -14.36 -0.15 -15.81
CA ALA A 42 -13.74 -1.30 -15.19
C ALA A 42 -14.22 -1.46 -13.74
N ASP A 43 -14.61 -2.68 -13.37
CA ASP A 43 -14.77 -3.04 -11.97
C ASP A 43 -13.38 -3.03 -11.31
N VAL A 44 -13.25 -2.24 -10.24
CA VAL A 44 -12.02 -2.15 -9.46
C VAL A 44 -11.55 -3.54 -9.05
N CYS A 45 -12.47 -4.40 -8.62
CA CYS A 45 -12.14 -5.74 -8.17
C CYS A 45 -11.44 -6.55 -9.27
N ASP A 46 -11.81 -6.39 -10.53
CA ASP A 46 -11.22 -7.11 -11.66
C ASP A 46 -9.85 -6.55 -12.09
N CYS A 47 -9.45 -5.41 -11.51
CA CYS A 47 -8.21 -4.72 -11.86
C CYS A 47 -7.12 -4.84 -10.80
N LEU A 48 -7.34 -5.60 -9.71
CA LEU A 48 -6.38 -5.69 -8.59
C LEU A 48 -5.29 -6.75 -8.80
N ASP A 49 -5.49 -7.65 -9.77
CA ASP A 49 -4.55 -8.71 -10.10
C ASP A 49 -3.54 -8.23 -11.15
N GLY A 50 -2.34 -8.80 -11.15
CA GLY A 50 -1.32 -8.48 -12.16
C GLY A 50 -0.83 -7.03 -12.14
N LEU A 51 -0.97 -6.32 -11.02
CA LEU A 51 -0.47 -4.97 -10.87
C LEU A 51 1.06 -4.95 -10.71
N GLY A 52 1.71 -3.94 -11.27
CA GLY A 52 3.15 -3.71 -11.11
C GLY A 52 3.55 -2.26 -11.33
N PHE A 53 4.85 -2.00 -11.20
CA PHE A 53 5.41 -0.69 -11.51
C PHE A 53 5.27 -0.38 -13.01
N PRO A 54 4.94 0.87 -13.41
CA PRO A 54 4.83 1.24 -14.83
C PRO A 54 6.06 0.85 -15.66
N ARG A 55 5.83 0.01 -16.67
CA ARG A 55 6.78 -0.33 -17.74
C ARG A 55 7.14 0.93 -18.52
N ASP A 56 8.34 0.94 -19.09
CA ASP A 56 8.89 2.05 -19.88
C ASP A 56 8.98 3.39 -19.12
N TRP A 57 9.12 3.35 -17.80
CA TRP A 57 9.41 4.54 -16.99
C TRP A 57 10.81 5.10 -17.30
N PRO A 58 11.01 6.42 -17.42
CA PRO A 58 10.02 7.49 -17.21
C PRO A 58 9.23 7.89 -18.46
N ALA A 59 9.53 7.34 -19.65
CA ALA A 59 8.91 7.74 -20.91
C ALA A 59 7.38 7.57 -20.91
N VAL A 60 6.87 6.51 -20.28
CA VAL A 60 5.42 6.25 -20.16
C VAL A 60 4.64 7.42 -19.55
N TYR A 61 5.25 8.20 -18.65
CA TYR A 61 4.62 9.36 -18.00
C TYR A 61 4.22 10.45 -19.01
N SER A 62 5.05 10.67 -20.02
CA SER A 62 4.80 11.68 -21.05
C SER A 62 4.13 11.12 -22.30
N GLN A 63 4.11 9.81 -22.50
CA GLN A 63 3.60 9.18 -23.72
C GLN A 63 2.23 8.50 -23.56
N SER A 64 1.96 7.89 -22.41
CA SER A 64 0.71 7.14 -22.22
C SER A 64 -0.49 8.06 -22.01
N ALA A 65 -1.47 7.97 -22.90
CA ALA A 65 -2.75 8.63 -22.75
C ALA A 65 -3.53 8.11 -21.52
N ALA A 66 -3.45 6.81 -21.23
CA ALA A 66 -4.11 6.18 -20.09
C ALA A 66 -3.53 6.64 -18.75
N LEU A 67 -2.21 6.76 -18.66
CA LEU A 67 -1.59 7.30 -17.44
C LEU A 67 -1.94 8.79 -17.26
N LYS A 68 -1.94 9.57 -18.34
CA LYS A 68 -2.33 10.98 -18.29
C LYS A 68 -3.80 11.19 -17.94
N SER A 69 -4.70 10.34 -18.41
CA SER A 69 -6.12 10.39 -18.05
C SER A 69 -6.35 10.05 -16.58
N LEU A 70 -5.42 9.30 -15.97
CA LEU A 70 -5.44 9.01 -14.55
C LEU A 70 -4.85 10.16 -13.72
N VAL A 71 -3.54 10.42 -13.82
CA VAL A 71 -2.81 11.33 -12.91
C VAL A 71 -2.52 12.73 -13.44
N GLY A 72 -2.82 12.99 -14.72
CA GLY A 72 -2.59 14.30 -15.34
C GLY A 72 -3.40 15.42 -14.69
N LYS A 73 -3.08 16.69 -15.01
CA LYS A 73 -3.76 17.86 -14.43
C LYS A 73 -5.29 17.86 -14.58
N ARG A 74 -5.79 17.23 -15.65
CA ARG A 74 -7.23 17.05 -15.95
C ARG A 74 -7.68 15.59 -15.82
N GLY A 75 -6.85 14.75 -15.20
CA GLY A 75 -7.14 13.33 -15.03
C GLY A 75 -8.13 13.08 -13.90
N ARG A 76 -8.47 11.81 -13.70
CA ARG A 76 -9.39 11.35 -12.65
C ARG A 76 -8.86 11.59 -11.25
N ILE A 77 -7.54 11.55 -11.08
CA ILE A 77 -6.83 11.83 -9.82
C ILE A 77 -5.74 12.89 -10.03
N PRO A 78 -6.12 14.17 -10.22
CA PRO A 78 -5.17 15.23 -10.54
C PRO A 78 -4.03 15.28 -9.52
N SER A 79 -2.81 15.15 -10.03
CA SER A 79 -1.60 15.10 -9.20
C SER A 79 -0.71 16.31 -9.50
N LYS A 80 -0.11 16.87 -8.45
CA LYS A 80 0.78 18.05 -8.57
C LYS A 80 2.25 17.68 -8.65
N ARG A 81 2.62 16.51 -8.12
CA ARG A 81 3.97 15.95 -8.18
C ARG A 81 3.88 14.44 -8.25
N ALA A 82 4.72 13.81 -9.07
CA ALA A 82 4.89 12.37 -9.09
C ALA A 82 6.37 12.05 -8.93
N ALA A 83 6.69 11.02 -8.16
CA ALA A 83 8.06 10.56 -7.97
C ALA A 83 8.09 9.05 -7.68
N VAL A 84 9.21 8.43 -8.05
CA VAL A 84 9.46 7.04 -7.72
C VAL A 84 9.99 6.96 -6.30
N ALA A 85 9.33 6.18 -5.46
CA ALA A 85 9.81 5.86 -4.12
C ALA A 85 10.29 4.41 -4.11
N GLY A 86 11.56 4.18 -3.75
CA GLY A 86 12.10 2.85 -3.47
C GLY A 86 11.75 2.35 -2.06
N VAL A 87 12.14 1.12 -1.74
CA VAL A 87 12.14 0.64 -0.34
C VAL A 87 13.00 1.58 0.51
N PRO A 88 12.59 1.94 1.74
CA PRO A 88 13.38 2.82 2.60
C PRO A 88 14.80 2.29 2.81
N THR A 89 15.80 3.14 2.54
CA THR A 89 17.21 2.79 2.75
C THR A 89 17.53 2.67 4.25
N PRO A 90 18.64 2.01 4.64
CA PRO A 90 19.07 1.97 6.04
C PRO A 90 19.19 3.36 6.67
N GLU A 91 19.69 4.35 5.92
CA GLU A 91 19.85 5.73 6.38
C GLU A 91 18.50 6.41 6.60
N GLN A 92 17.51 6.13 5.75
CA GLN A 92 16.14 6.63 5.93
C GLN A 92 15.46 5.95 7.14
N LYS A 93 15.67 4.65 7.33
CA LYS A 93 15.17 3.90 8.50
C LYS A 93 15.79 4.38 9.81
N ALA A 94 17.05 4.79 9.80
CA ALA A 94 17.72 5.34 10.98
C ALA A 94 17.14 6.70 11.43
N LYS A 95 16.37 7.38 10.57
CA LYS A 95 15.71 8.66 10.87
C LYS A 95 14.34 8.52 11.52
N VAL A 96 13.84 7.29 11.72
CA VAL A 96 12.61 7.03 12.46
C VAL A 96 12.92 6.21 13.72
N PRO A 97 12.03 6.21 14.72
CA PRO A 97 12.22 5.37 15.90
C PRO A 97 12.35 3.88 15.58
N ALA A 98 13.26 3.20 16.27
CA ALA A 98 13.57 1.80 16.02
C ALA A 98 12.41 0.84 16.37
N ASP A 99 11.50 1.28 17.25
CA ASP A 99 10.30 0.59 17.66
C ASP A 99 9.07 0.91 16.78
N LEU A 100 9.25 1.68 15.70
CA LEU A 100 8.19 1.94 14.73
C LEU A 100 7.71 0.63 14.10
N VAL A 101 6.45 0.29 14.35
CA VAL A 101 5.77 -0.82 13.66
C VAL A 101 4.85 -0.28 12.57
N CYS A 102 5.10 -0.72 11.33
CA CYS A 102 4.23 -0.46 10.18
C CYS A 102 3.58 -1.75 9.67
N TYR A 103 2.33 -1.64 9.23
CA TYR A 103 1.52 -2.77 8.82
C TYR A 103 1.22 -2.72 7.32
N ARG A 104 1.19 -3.89 6.68
CA ARG A 104 0.83 -4.02 5.26
C ARG A 104 -0.58 -3.48 5.01
N LEU A 105 -0.80 -2.90 3.83
CA LEU A 105 -2.11 -2.36 3.41
C LEU A 105 -2.68 -1.22 4.28
N GLN A 106 -1.90 -0.70 5.24
CA GLN A 106 -2.35 0.33 6.19
C GLN A 106 -1.55 1.62 6.04
N SER A 107 -1.29 2.05 4.80
CA SER A 107 -0.45 3.22 4.48
C SER A 107 -0.87 4.49 5.21
N PHE A 108 -2.18 4.72 5.34
CA PHE A 108 -2.73 5.87 6.06
C PHE A 108 -2.27 5.91 7.52
N ALA A 109 -2.50 4.82 8.25
CA ALA A 109 -2.14 4.70 9.66
C ALA A 109 -0.61 4.68 9.85
N ASN A 110 0.13 4.04 8.94
CA ASN A 110 1.59 4.05 8.98
C ASN A 110 2.14 5.46 8.81
N ALA A 111 1.66 6.23 7.83
CA ALA A 111 2.13 7.58 7.57
C ALA A 111 1.82 8.52 8.73
N GLU A 112 0.63 8.41 9.33
CA GLU A 112 0.29 9.17 10.54
C GLU A 112 1.16 8.78 11.74
N ARG A 113 1.43 7.49 11.93
CA ARG A 113 2.33 7.01 13.00
C ARG A 113 3.75 7.54 12.82
N VAL A 114 4.27 7.51 11.59
CA VAL A 114 5.58 8.10 11.27
C VAL A 114 5.57 9.61 11.54
N ALA A 115 4.49 10.31 11.19
CA ALA A 115 4.38 11.73 11.47
C ALA A 115 4.38 12.04 12.98
N GLN A 116 3.65 11.25 13.76
CA GLN A 116 3.59 11.41 15.21
C GLN A 116 4.92 11.10 15.89
N LEU A 117 5.61 10.04 15.47
CA LEU A 117 6.80 9.52 16.14
C LEU A 117 8.12 10.14 15.65
N ALA A 118 8.19 10.54 14.38
CA ALA A 118 9.41 11.08 13.76
C ALA A 118 9.26 12.54 13.31
N GLY A 119 8.08 13.16 13.48
CA GLY A 119 7.83 14.54 13.07
C GLY A 119 7.82 14.75 11.55
N LEU A 120 7.71 13.68 10.75
CA LEU A 120 7.75 13.78 9.29
C LEU A 120 6.36 14.09 8.72
N PRO A 121 6.17 15.16 7.93
CA PRO A 121 4.87 15.51 7.38
C PRO A 121 4.29 14.40 6.50
N VAL A 122 2.97 14.18 6.63
CA VAL A 122 2.22 13.24 5.78
C VAL A 122 2.00 13.86 4.41
N VAL A 123 2.37 13.11 3.37
CA VAL A 123 2.02 13.40 1.98
C VAL A 123 0.85 12.49 1.60
N ARG A 124 -0.21 13.10 1.06
CA ARG A 124 -1.44 12.41 0.67
C ARG A 124 -1.57 12.33 -0.83
N GLY A 125 -1.84 11.14 -1.35
CA GLY A 125 -1.99 10.96 -2.78
C GLY A 125 -2.33 9.54 -3.17
N TRP A 126 -1.63 9.06 -4.20
CA TRP A 126 -1.93 7.81 -4.87
C TRP A 126 -0.65 7.03 -5.16
N ALA A 127 -0.67 5.72 -4.93
CA ALA A 127 0.27 4.78 -5.50
C ALA A 127 -0.29 4.31 -6.85
N VAL A 128 0.50 4.46 -7.91
CA VAL A 128 0.09 4.22 -9.29
C VAL A 128 0.75 2.94 -9.79
N PHE A 129 -0.08 2.05 -10.31
CA PHE A 129 0.31 0.76 -10.83
C PHE A 129 -0.12 0.64 -12.28
N GLU A 130 0.66 -0.08 -13.06
CA GLU A 130 0.24 -0.55 -14.37
C GLU A 130 -0.35 -1.95 -14.25
N ARG A 131 -1.36 -2.22 -15.08
CA ARG A 131 -1.92 -3.55 -15.31
C ARG A 131 -1.02 -4.35 -16.25
N LEU A 132 -0.26 -5.29 -15.70
CA LEU A 132 0.71 -6.08 -16.46
C LEU A 132 0.06 -7.15 -17.33
N ASP A 133 -1.20 -7.50 -17.06
CA ASP A 133 -2.05 -8.36 -17.89
C ASP A 133 -2.55 -7.66 -19.18
N ARG A 134 -2.31 -6.36 -19.32
CA ARG A 134 -2.65 -5.55 -20.49
C ARG A 134 -1.40 -5.15 -21.29
N PRO A 135 -1.55 -4.66 -22.54
CA PRO A 135 -0.43 -4.12 -23.29
C PRO A 135 0.30 -2.99 -22.53
N PRO A 136 1.63 -2.84 -22.70
CA PRO A 136 2.39 -1.77 -22.07
C PRO A 136 1.79 -0.37 -22.28
N GLY A 137 1.67 0.39 -21.20
CA GLY A 137 1.16 1.76 -21.20
C GLY A 137 -0.35 1.89 -21.46
N ALA A 138 -1.10 0.79 -21.52
CA ALA A 138 -2.51 0.81 -21.92
C ALA A 138 -3.50 0.98 -20.75
N ALA A 139 -3.18 0.43 -19.57
CA ALA A 139 -4.10 0.46 -18.43
C ALA A 139 -3.39 0.58 -17.09
N PHE A 140 -3.96 1.41 -16.21
CA PHE A 140 -3.39 1.75 -14.91
C PHE A 140 -4.46 1.72 -13.82
N VAL A 141 -4.01 1.46 -12.60
CA VAL A 141 -4.80 1.54 -11.38
C VAL A 141 -4.06 2.43 -10.39
N ALA A 142 -4.78 3.38 -9.79
CA ALA A 142 -4.29 4.16 -8.69
C ALA A 142 -4.98 3.73 -7.39
N GLU A 143 -4.18 3.46 -6.37
CA GLU A 143 -4.61 3.20 -5.00
C GLU A 143 -4.34 4.43 -4.15
N ARG A 144 -5.33 4.88 -3.38
CA ARG A 144 -5.15 5.97 -2.44
C ARG A 144 -4.11 5.53 -1.40
N HIS A 145 -3.03 6.28 -1.31
CA HIS A 145 -1.86 5.91 -0.51
C HIS A 145 -1.28 7.14 0.15
N TRP A 146 -0.87 7.02 1.41
CA TRP A 146 -0.21 8.10 2.16
C TRP A 146 1.19 7.65 2.55
N TRP A 147 2.11 8.60 2.55
CA TRP A 147 3.53 8.40 2.88
C TRP A 147 4.07 9.66 3.57
N ASN A 148 5.37 9.77 3.79
CA ASN A 148 5.98 10.92 4.46
C ASN A 148 7.03 11.61 3.59
N SER A 149 7.31 12.87 3.89
CA SER A 149 8.40 13.64 3.27
C SER A 149 9.46 13.99 4.31
N PHE A 150 10.73 13.86 3.94
CA PHE A 150 11.84 14.45 4.70
C PHE A 150 11.93 15.96 4.48
N PRO A 151 12.68 16.69 5.33
CA PRO A 151 12.88 18.14 5.20
C PRO A 151 13.53 18.58 3.88
N ASP A 152 14.34 17.70 3.27
CA ASP A 152 14.95 17.92 1.95
C ASP A 152 13.96 17.75 0.78
N GLY A 153 12.70 17.44 1.07
CA GLY A 153 11.63 17.23 0.09
C GLY A 153 11.60 15.83 -0.52
N SER A 154 12.54 14.94 -0.14
CA SER A 154 12.54 13.54 -0.56
C SER A 154 11.42 12.75 0.12
N TRP A 155 10.87 11.77 -0.59
CA TRP A 155 9.77 10.95 -0.09
C TRP A 155 10.25 9.64 0.51
N VAL A 156 9.57 9.20 1.56
CA VAL A 156 9.75 7.90 2.19
C VAL A 156 8.40 7.27 2.48
N ASP A 157 8.27 5.99 2.15
CA ASP A 157 7.10 5.18 2.47
C ASP A 157 7.54 3.99 3.32
N MET A 158 7.18 4.05 4.60
CA MET A 158 7.53 3.02 5.59
C MET A 158 6.54 1.84 5.58
N THR A 159 5.50 1.90 4.75
CA THR A 159 4.55 0.80 4.60
C THR A 159 5.27 -0.43 4.05
N PRO A 160 5.17 -1.61 4.71
CA PRO A 160 5.80 -2.82 4.21
C PRO A 160 5.29 -3.16 2.80
N ARG A 161 6.23 -3.33 1.87
CA ARG A 161 5.93 -3.53 0.45
C ARG A 161 5.94 -5.00 0.04
N PRO A 162 5.15 -5.37 -0.97
CA PRO A 162 5.31 -6.62 -1.69
C PRO A 162 6.72 -6.74 -2.27
N GLU A 163 7.31 -7.94 -2.25
CA GLU A 163 8.62 -8.19 -2.88
C GLU A 163 8.59 -7.87 -4.38
N ALA A 164 7.45 -8.12 -5.03
CA ALA A 164 7.23 -7.79 -6.42
C ALA A 164 7.25 -6.28 -6.71
N TYR A 165 7.11 -5.42 -5.68
CA TYR A 165 7.01 -3.96 -5.80
C TYR A 165 8.19 -3.25 -5.13
N PRO A 166 9.44 -3.42 -5.63
CA PRO A 166 10.62 -2.78 -5.04
C PRO A 166 10.56 -1.25 -5.16
N SER A 167 9.79 -0.73 -6.13
CA SER A 167 9.53 0.68 -6.34
C SER A 167 8.05 0.93 -6.53
N LEU A 168 7.58 2.09 -6.05
CA LEU A 168 6.22 2.59 -6.26
C LEU A 168 6.29 3.92 -6.98
N LEU A 169 5.41 4.14 -7.95
CA LEU A 169 5.16 5.48 -8.47
C LEU A 169 4.15 6.15 -7.53
N LEU A 170 4.60 7.13 -6.76
CA LEU A 170 3.74 7.91 -5.89
C LEU A 170 3.35 9.21 -6.59
N ALA A 171 2.10 9.61 -6.46
CA ALA A 171 1.53 10.80 -7.07
C ALA A 171 0.80 11.63 -6.00
N GLU A 172 1.40 12.76 -5.61
CA GLU A 172 0.86 13.68 -4.61
C GLU A 172 -0.39 14.37 -5.16
N ALA A 173 -1.51 14.20 -4.48
CA ALA A 173 -2.80 14.69 -4.95
C ALA A 173 -2.88 16.21 -4.90
N ALA A 174 -3.46 16.81 -5.93
CA ALA A 174 -3.77 18.24 -5.95
C ALA A 174 -4.88 18.60 -4.94
N ASN A 175 -5.78 17.67 -4.65
CA ASN A 175 -6.92 17.83 -3.72
C ASN A 175 -6.73 17.08 -2.38
N ALA A 176 -5.47 16.80 -2.00
CA ALA A 176 -5.09 16.17 -0.74
C ALA A 176 -5.63 14.74 -0.47
N ALA A 177 -6.30 14.10 -1.45
CA ALA A 177 -6.79 12.71 -1.39
C ALA A 177 -7.22 12.25 0.02
N PRO A 178 -8.23 12.91 0.62
CA PRO A 178 -8.61 12.67 2.01
C PRO A 178 -9.14 11.25 2.21
N LYS A 179 -8.92 10.72 3.42
CA LYS A 179 -9.46 9.46 3.89
C LYS A 179 -10.02 9.69 5.30
N CYS A 180 -11.22 9.17 5.56
CA CYS A 180 -11.84 9.22 6.87
C CYS A 180 -11.60 7.91 7.62
N ARG A 181 -11.52 8.01 8.96
CA ARG A 181 -11.64 6.81 9.81
C ARG A 181 -13.06 6.25 9.66
N SER A 182 -13.17 4.94 9.62
CA SER A 182 -14.43 4.21 9.53
C SER A 182 -14.35 2.93 10.35
N VAL A 183 -15.51 2.43 10.76
CA VAL A 183 -15.59 1.10 11.36
C VAL A 183 -15.36 0.07 10.27
N LEU A 184 -14.48 -0.91 10.53
CA LEU A 184 -14.15 -1.94 9.57
C LEU A 184 -15.40 -2.72 9.15
N SER A 185 -15.72 -2.68 7.87
CA SER A 185 -16.82 -3.46 7.30
C SER A 185 -16.36 -4.84 6.82
N ALA A 186 -17.31 -5.74 6.56
CA ALA A 186 -17.00 -7.03 5.95
C ALA A 186 -16.43 -6.87 4.53
N SER A 187 -16.89 -5.87 3.77
CA SER A 187 -16.40 -5.61 2.42
C SER A 187 -14.95 -5.14 2.41
N ASP A 188 -14.58 -4.25 3.34
CA ASP A 188 -13.19 -3.79 3.51
C ASP A 188 -12.26 -4.95 3.89
N LEU A 189 -12.73 -5.84 4.77
CA LEU A 189 -11.95 -7.02 5.16
C LEU A 189 -11.76 -7.99 3.99
N LEU A 190 -12.81 -8.27 3.20
CA LEU A 190 -12.71 -9.15 2.02
C LEU A 190 -11.72 -8.58 1.00
N LEU A 191 -11.78 -7.27 0.75
CA LEU A 191 -10.82 -6.58 -0.10
C LEU A 191 -9.39 -6.72 0.44
N ALA A 192 -9.19 -6.45 1.73
CA ALA A 192 -7.88 -6.57 2.36
C ALA A 192 -7.33 -8.01 2.29
N GLN A 193 -8.18 -9.03 2.49
CA GLN A 193 -7.80 -10.43 2.35
C GLN A 193 -7.36 -10.77 0.92
N ARG A 194 -8.10 -10.29 -0.10
CA ARG A 194 -7.72 -10.45 -1.50
C ARG A 194 -6.37 -9.79 -1.78
N LEU A 195 -6.20 -8.52 -1.38
CA LEU A 195 -4.96 -7.78 -1.55
C LEU A 195 -3.78 -8.46 -0.84
N MET A 196 -3.99 -9.00 0.36
CA MET A 196 -2.97 -9.76 1.08
C MET A 196 -2.54 -11.01 0.30
N HIS A 197 -3.51 -11.77 -0.22
CA HIS A 197 -3.24 -12.99 -0.97
C HIS A 197 -2.45 -12.70 -2.25
N VAL A 198 -2.87 -11.70 -3.02
CA VAL A 198 -2.28 -11.35 -4.32
C VAL A 198 -0.89 -10.73 -4.14
N ARG A 199 -0.72 -9.84 -3.16
CA ARG A 199 0.51 -9.04 -3.00
C ARG A 199 1.53 -9.66 -2.07
N PHE A 200 1.10 -10.51 -1.13
CA PHE A 200 1.97 -11.10 -0.11
C PHE A 200 1.78 -12.61 0.01
N PRO A 201 1.89 -13.38 -1.09
CA PRO A 201 1.61 -14.81 -1.10
C PRO A 201 2.47 -15.59 -0.09
N GLN A 202 3.75 -15.19 0.07
CA GLN A 202 4.68 -15.79 1.04
C GLN A 202 4.23 -15.62 2.49
N ALA A 203 3.62 -14.48 2.80
CA ALA A 203 3.10 -14.21 4.14
C ALA A 203 1.86 -15.08 4.42
N CYS A 204 0.99 -15.28 3.44
CA CYS A 204 -0.16 -16.16 3.58
C CYS A 204 0.23 -17.63 3.73
N ALA A 205 1.26 -18.10 3.01
CA ALA A 205 1.73 -19.49 3.06
C ALA A 205 2.36 -19.87 4.42
N SER A 206 3.02 -18.94 5.10
CA SER A 206 3.65 -19.21 6.40
C SER A 206 2.64 -19.44 7.54
N VAL A 207 1.42 -18.91 7.43
CA VAL A 207 0.31 -19.19 8.36
C VAL A 207 -0.15 -20.64 8.23
N SER A 208 -0.19 -21.18 7.02
CA SER A 208 -0.61 -22.55 6.74
C SER A 208 0.40 -23.58 7.25
N ASN A 209 1.71 -23.28 7.18
CA ASN A 209 2.76 -24.16 7.70
C ASN A 209 2.89 -24.12 9.23
N GLY A 210 2.42 -23.06 9.90
CA GLY A 210 2.34 -23.00 11.36
C GLY A 210 1.19 -23.80 11.98
N ALA A 211 0.23 -24.28 11.18
CA ALA A 211 -0.91 -25.08 11.64
C ALA A 211 -0.66 -26.60 11.61
N ARG A 212 0.54 -27.05 11.19
CA ARG A 212 0.95 -28.46 11.29
C ARG A 212 2.12 -28.59 12.26
N VAL A 213 1.79 -28.90 13.52
CA VAL A 213 2.39 -29.89 14.44
C VAL A 213 1.87 -29.52 15.84
N ALA A 214 0.64 -29.95 16.09
CA ALA A 214 0.12 -30.24 17.42
C ALA A 214 -0.86 -31.42 17.28
N SER A 215 -0.44 -32.47 16.56
CA SER A 215 -1.07 -33.77 16.71
C SER A 215 -0.44 -34.43 17.92
N ALA A 216 -1.26 -34.48 18.97
CA ALA A 216 -1.12 -35.21 20.20
C ALA A 216 -0.12 -36.38 20.16
N GLY A 217 0.78 -36.39 21.14
CA GLY A 217 1.24 -37.65 21.70
C GLY A 217 0.01 -38.43 22.19
N ALA A 218 -0.23 -39.59 21.58
CA ALA A 218 -1.03 -40.66 22.13
C ALA A 218 -0.10 -41.88 22.16
N GLY A 219 0.07 -42.44 23.36
CA GLY A 219 1.19 -43.31 23.70
C GLY A 219 1.10 -44.75 23.22
N ALA A 220 2.21 -45.44 23.47
CA ALA A 220 2.28 -46.73 24.15
C ALA A 220 3.63 -46.79 24.86
#